data_AF-A0A530AEA4-F1
#
_entry.id   AF-A0A530AEA4-F1
#
_cell.length_a   1.000
_cell.length_b   1.000
_cell.length_c   1.000
_cell.angle_alpha   90.00
_cell.angle_beta   90.00
_cell.angle_gamma   90.00
#
_symmetry.space_group_name_H-M   'P 1'
#
loop_
_entity.id
_entity.type
_entity.pdbx_description
1 polymer ?
#
loop_
_entity_poly.entity_id
_entity_poly.type
_entity_poly.pdbx_seq_one_letter_code
_entity_poly.pdbx_strand_id
1 'polypeptide(L)'
;MPTPIAVALAFGRYSLAFGRAHSQLQRLWSEVGDHPEVRLKRNLWDGLLRQVYGDDVGSDALFLQHTYLTILVKAIAARVLDLEIGDPAEMLSGRLLVNEG
;
A
#
# COMPACT_ATOMS: atom_id res chain seq x y z
N MET A 1 -13.99 -1.56 17.89
CA MET A 1 -13.30 -0.71 16.90
C MET A 1 -11.90 -0.41 17.40
N PRO A 2 -10.82 -0.69 16.65
CA PRO A 2 -9.46 -0.33 17.06
C PRO A 2 -9.29 1.19 17.11
N THR A 3 -8.52 1.70 18.08
CA THR A 3 -8.22 3.13 18.17
C THR A 3 -7.09 3.52 17.21
N PRO A 4 -7.00 4.78 16.75
CA PRO A 4 -5.91 5.22 15.88
C PRO A 4 -4.52 4.95 16.47
N ILE A 5 -4.37 5.10 17.80
CA ILE A 5 -3.12 4.83 18.52
C ILE A 5 -2.77 3.34 18.47
N ALA A 6 -3.74 2.45 18.69
CA ALA A 6 -3.51 1.01 18.62
C ALA A 6 -3.07 0.56 17.21
N VAL A 7 -3.69 1.13 16.17
CA VAL A 7 -3.30 0.87 14.76
C VAL A 7 -1.88 1.37 14.50
N ALA A 8 -1.53 2.58 14.94
CA ALA A 8 -0.20 3.14 14.75
C ALA A 8 0.90 2.33 15.48
N LEU A 9 0.63 1.83 16.68
CA LEU A 9 1.57 0.99 17.42
C LEU A 9 1.75 -0.38 16.74
N ALA A 10 0.67 -0.99 16.28
CA ALA A 10 0.71 -2.32 15.66
C ALA A 10 1.29 -2.31 14.24
N PHE A 11 1.03 -1.25 13.46
CA PHE A 11 1.29 -1.23 12.02
C PHE A 11 2.06 0.01 11.53
N GLY A 12 2.44 0.93 12.41
CA GLY A 12 3.21 2.12 12.05
C GLY A 12 4.65 1.80 11.64
N ARG A 13 5.36 2.81 11.16
CA ARG A 13 6.72 2.69 10.58
C ARG A 13 7.79 2.01 11.47
N TYR A 14 7.56 1.99 12.79
CA TYR A 14 8.47 1.39 13.77
C TYR A 14 8.01 0.01 14.26
N SER A 15 6.91 -0.50 13.71
CA SER A 15 6.37 -1.81 14.06
C SER A 15 7.09 -2.94 13.33
N LEU A 16 7.09 -4.14 13.92
CA LEU A 16 7.55 -5.36 13.26
C LEU A 16 6.71 -5.69 12.02
N ALA A 17 5.40 -5.38 12.04
CA ALA A 17 4.52 -5.58 10.90
C ALA A 17 4.96 -4.75 9.69
N PHE A 18 5.24 -3.46 9.91
CA PHE A 18 5.79 -2.59 8.87
C PHE A 18 7.14 -3.11 8.37
N GLY A 19 8.09 -3.40 9.27
CA GLY A 19 9.42 -3.88 8.88
C GLY A 19 9.35 -5.12 8.00
N ARG A 20 8.55 -6.12 8.40
CA ARG A 20 8.35 -7.35 7.62
C ARG A 20 7.71 -7.05 6.26
N ALA A 21 6.60 -6.31 6.23
CA ALA A 21 5.89 -6.01 5.00
C ALA A 21 6.74 -5.17 4.04
N HIS A 22 7.44 -4.16 4.55
CA HIS A 22 8.32 -3.30 3.77
C HIS A 22 9.49 -4.08 3.14
N SER A 23 10.13 -4.99 3.89
CA SER A 23 11.18 -5.85 3.31
C SER A 23 10.64 -6.81 2.24
N GLN A 24 9.40 -7.28 2.35
CA GLN A 24 8.76 -8.07 1.28
C GLN A 24 8.51 -7.20 0.04
N LEU A 25 7.99 -5.99 0.22
CA LEU A 25 7.76 -5.04 -0.86
C LEU A 25 9.06 -4.65 -1.58
N GLN A 26 10.16 -4.43 -0.84
CA GLN A 26 11.48 -4.17 -1.43
C GLN A 26 11.96 -5.33 -2.30
N ARG A 27 11.75 -6.58 -1.85
CA ARG A 27 12.12 -7.76 -2.64
C ARG A 27 11.30 -7.85 -3.93
N LEU A 28 9.97 -7.74 -3.83
CA LEU A 28 9.09 -7.74 -4.99
C LEU A 28 9.45 -6.61 -5.96
N TRP A 29 9.78 -5.42 -5.45
CA TRP A 29 10.23 -4.30 -6.26
C TRP A 29 11.53 -4.59 -6.99
N SER A 30 12.49 -5.28 -6.35
CA SER A 30 13.73 -5.68 -7.02
C SER A 30 13.51 -6.70 -8.15
N GLU A 31 12.42 -7.45 -8.10
CA GLU A 31 12.07 -8.45 -9.12
C GLU A 31 11.28 -7.84 -10.28
N VAL A 32 10.36 -6.90 -10.00
CA VAL A 32 9.39 -6.39 -10.99
C VAL A 32 9.59 -4.93 -11.37
N GLY A 33 10.42 -4.18 -10.66
CA GLY A 33 10.60 -2.74 -10.81
C GLY A 33 11.09 -2.34 -12.20
N ASP A 34 11.85 -3.21 -12.86
CA ASP A 34 12.35 -2.99 -14.22
C ASP A 34 11.39 -3.43 -15.33
N HIS A 35 10.24 -4.00 -14.99
CA HIS A 35 9.23 -4.36 -15.98
C HIS A 35 8.64 -3.08 -16.61
N PRO A 36 8.55 -2.95 -17.94
CA PRO A 36 8.12 -1.72 -18.60
C PRO A 36 6.77 -1.17 -18.12
N GLU A 37 5.80 -2.06 -17.89
CA GLU A 37 4.48 -1.67 -17.39
C GLU A 37 4.54 -1.14 -15.94
N VAL A 38 5.40 -1.73 -15.10
CA VAL A 38 5.58 -1.31 -13.71
C VAL A 38 6.26 0.06 -13.66
N ARG A 39 7.29 0.28 -14.47
CA ARG A 39 7.93 1.59 -14.61
C ARG A 39 6.98 2.66 -15.12
N LEU A 40 6.10 2.33 -16.07
CA LEU A 40 5.10 3.28 -16.54
C LEU A 40 4.17 3.71 -15.40
N LYS A 41 3.63 2.75 -14.63
CA LYS A 41 2.78 3.03 -13.46
C LYS A 41 3.52 3.86 -12.41
N ARG A 42 4.80 3.55 -12.16
CA ARG A 42 5.67 4.29 -11.23
C ARG A 42 5.87 5.74 -11.65
N ASN A 43 6.16 5.98 -12.93
CA ASN A 43 6.35 7.33 -13.48
C ASN A 43 5.05 8.16 -13.44
N LEU A 44 3.91 7.53 -13.70
CA LEU A 44 2.60 8.17 -13.57
C LEU A 44 2.33 8.59 -12.12
N TRP A 45 2.63 7.71 -11.17
CA TRP A 45 2.51 8.01 -9.74
C TRP A 45 3.41 9.18 -9.30
N ASP A 46 4.67 9.22 -9.77
CA ASP A 46 5.57 10.37 -9.52
C ASP A 46 5.05 11.67 -10.12
N GLY A 47 4.47 11.60 -11.32
CA GLY A 47 3.83 12.76 -11.95
C GLY A 47 2.72 13.34 -11.09
N LEU A 48 1.84 12.47 -10.56
CA LEU A 48 0.75 12.87 -9.66
C LEU A 48 1.27 13.44 -8.33
N LEU A 49 2.30 12.84 -7.74
CA LEU A 49 2.89 13.36 -6.51
C LEU A 49 3.48 14.76 -6.68
N ARG A 50 4.20 15.00 -7.77
CA ARG A 50 4.77 16.33 -8.06
C ARG A 50 3.72 17.42 -8.15
N GLN A 51 2.52 17.10 -8.66
CA GLN A 51 1.40 18.06 -8.68
C GLN A 51 0.92 18.44 -7.29
N VAL A 52 0.96 17.50 -6.33
CA VAL A 52 0.48 17.72 -4.96
C VAL A 52 1.54 18.37 -4.07
N TYR A 53 2.80 17.97 -4.21
CA TYR A 53 3.89 18.36 -3.31
C TYR A 53 4.83 19.43 -3.88
N GLY A 54 4.77 19.71 -5.18
CA GLY A 54 5.55 20.79 -5.81
C GLY A 54 7.04 20.53 -6.03
N ASP A 55 7.56 19.36 -5.61
CA ASP A 55 8.97 18.97 -5.78
C ASP A 55 9.12 17.46 -6.06
N ASP A 56 10.31 17.03 -6.47
CA ASP A 56 10.63 15.64 -6.82
C ASP A 56 10.82 14.77 -5.56
N VAL A 57 9.71 14.49 -4.88
CA VAL A 57 9.69 13.68 -3.64
C VAL A 57 9.66 12.16 -3.91
N GLY A 58 9.66 11.76 -5.18
CA GLY A 58 9.38 10.43 -5.69
C GLY A 58 10.48 9.38 -5.46
N SER A 59 10.95 9.18 -4.23
CA SER A 59 11.86 8.06 -3.93
C SER A 59 11.12 6.72 -3.94
N ASP A 60 11.81 5.64 -4.30
CA ASP A 60 11.25 4.29 -4.20
C ASP A 60 10.84 3.95 -2.76
N ALA A 61 11.57 4.47 -1.76
CA ALA A 61 11.18 4.32 -0.36
C ALA A 61 9.79 4.92 -0.09
N LEU A 62 9.49 6.09 -0.63
CA LEU A 62 8.18 6.75 -0.49
C LEU A 62 7.09 5.96 -1.22
N PHE A 63 7.38 5.46 -2.43
CA PHE A 63 6.46 4.61 -3.20
C PHE A 63 6.10 3.32 -2.46
N LEU A 64 7.09 2.63 -1.91
CA LEU A 64 6.88 1.41 -1.14
C LEU A 64 6.16 1.68 0.18
N GLN A 65 6.43 2.80 0.84
CA GLN A 65 5.69 3.23 2.03
C GLN A 65 4.21 3.50 1.70
N HIS A 66 3.90 4.20 0.61
CA HIS A 66 2.53 4.44 0.19
C HIS A 66 1.82 3.13 -0.19
N THR A 67 2.51 2.24 -0.90
CA THR A 67 1.98 0.92 -1.26
C THR A 67 1.61 0.12 -0.01
N TYR A 68 2.49 0.09 1.00
CA TYR A 68 2.18 -0.51 2.30
C TYR A 68 0.92 0.06 2.94
N LEU A 69 0.80 1.40 2.99
CA LEU A 69 -0.35 2.07 3.60
C LEU A 69 -1.65 1.74 2.87
N THR A 70 -1.64 1.71 1.53
CA THR A 70 -2.82 1.34 0.73
C THR A 70 -3.24 -0.11 0.99
N ILE A 71 -2.29 -1.05 1.06
CA ILE A 71 -2.58 -2.46 1.38
C ILE A 71 -3.17 -2.58 2.78
N LEU A 72 -2.54 -1.94 3.76
CA LEU A 72 -2.97 -2.00 5.16
C LEU A 72 -4.39 -1.45 5.34
N VAL A 73 -4.70 -0.29 4.75
CA VAL A 73 -6.03 0.31 4.85
C VAL A 73 -7.10 -0.59 4.23
N LYS A 74 -6.82 -1.21 3.07
CA LYS A 74 -7.74 -2.17 2.44
C LYS A 74 -7.96 -3.42 3.29
N ALA A 75 -6.91 -3.93 3.92
CA ALA A 75 -7.02 -5.07 4.83
C ALA A 75 -7.82 -4.71 6.10
N ILE A 76 -7.60 -3.52 6.69
CA ILE A 76 -8.39 -3.05 7.82
C ILE A 76 -9.85 -2.86 7.42
N ALA A 77 -10.13 -2.24 6.27
CA ALA A 77 -11.48 -2.03 5.78
C ALA A 77 -12.23 -3.36 5.61
N ALA A 78 -11.60 -4.35 4.96
CA ALA A 78 -12.17 -5.69 4.82
C ALA A 78 -12.51 -6.32 6.18
N ARG A 79 -11.62 -6.19 7.18
CA ARG A 79 -11.89 -6.71 8.53
C ARG A 79 -12.95 -5.93 9.30
N VAL A 80 -13.04 -4.62 9.13
CA VAL A 80 -14.06 -3.79 9.77
C VAL A 80 -15.45 -4.09 9.20
N LEU A 81 -15.52 -4.44 7.91
CA LEU A 81 -16.73 -4.82 7.20
C LEU A 81 -17.04 -6.33 7.26
N ASP A 82 -16.24 -7.10 8.02
CA ASP A 82 -16.37 -8.56 8.17
C ASP A 82 -16.36 -9.34 6.83
N LEU A 83 -15.57 -8.85 5.86
CA LEU A 83 -15.43 -9.47 4.54
C LEU A 83 -14.41 -10.59 4.57
N GLU A 84 -14.77 -11.71 3.95
CA GLU A 84 -13.85 -12.83 3.74
C GLU A 84 -12.86 -12.50 2.62
N ILE A 85 -11.55 -12.58 2.94
CA ILE A 85 -10.48 -12.36 1.96
C ILE A 85 -10.13 -13.71 1.35
N GLY A 86 -10.85 -14.09 0.29
CA GLY A 86 -10.55 -15.29 -0.50
C GLY A 86 -9.41 -15.07 -1.49
N ASP A 87 -9.57 -14.08 -2.39
CA ASP A 87 -8.54 -13.67 -3.34
C ASP A 87 -7.88 -12.34 -2.91
N PRO A 88 -6.57 -12.34 -2.58
CA PRO A 88 -5.84 -11.11 -2.28
C PRO A 88 -5.89 -10.07 -3.41
N ALA A 89 -5.98 -10.47 -4.68
CA ALA A 89 -6.06 -9.54 -5.79
C ALA A 89 -7.38 -8.75 -5.81
N GLU A 90 -8.49 -9.36 -5.41
CA GLU A 90 -9.78 -8.68 -5.27
C GLU A 90 -9.77 -7.65 -4.12
N MET A 91 -9.15 -7.99 -3.00
CA MET A 91 -8.91 -7.04 -1.91
C MET A 91 -8.02 -5.88 -2.37
N LEU A 92 -6.90 -6.18 -3.03
CA LEU A 92 -5.93 -5.18 -3.47
C LEU A 92 -6.45 -4.26 -4.58
N SER A 93 -7.27 -4.77 -5.49
CA SER A 93 -7.95 -3.94 -6.50
C SER A 93 -9.04 -3.06 -5.88
N GLY A 94 -9.52 -3.38 -4.68
CA GLY A 94 -10.64 -2.71 -4.03
C GLY A 94 -12.02 -3.22 -4.46
N ARG A 95 -12.08 -4.20 -5.38
CA ARG A 95 -13.34 -4.82 -5.83
C ARG A 95 -14.12 -5.44 -4.67
N LEU A 96 -13.40 -6.02 -3.71
CA LEU A 96 -14.01 -6.56 -2.48
C LEU A 96 -14.82 -5.51 -1.71
N LEU A 97 -14.44 -4.23 -1.76
CA LEU A 97 -15.10 -3.14 -1.04
C LEU A 97 -16.24 -2.49 -1.85
N VAL A 98 -16.21 -2.59 -3.17
CA VAL A 98 -17.23 -1.99 -4.06
C VAL A 98 -18.57 -2.72 -3.96
N ASN A 99 -18.55 -4.02 -3.68
CA ASN A 99 -19.77 -4.84 -3.59
C ASN A 99 -20.56 -4.63 -2.28
N GLU A 100 -20.06 -3.81 -1.35
CA GLU A 100 -20.67 -3.50 -0.05
C GLU A 100 -21.26 -2.07 0.01
N GLY A 101 -21.18 -1.31 -1.09
CA GLY A 101 -21.61 0.09 -1.20
C GLY A 101 -22.92 0.30 -1.95
#